data_AF-A0A420CHQ8-F1
#
_entry.id   AF-A0A420CHQ8-F1
#
_cell.length_a   1.000
_cell.length_b   1.000
_cell.length_c   1.000
_cell.angle_alpha   90.00
_cell.angle_beta   90.00
_cell.angle_gamma   90.00
#
_symmetry.space_group_name_H-M   'P 1'
#
loop_
_entity.id
_entity.type
_entity.pdbx_description
1 polymer ?
#
loop_
_entity_poly.entity_id
_entity_poly.type
_entity_poly.pdbx_seq_one_letter_code
_entity_poly.pdbx_strand_id
1 'polypeptide(L)'
;MDLKFIIELLQKEFSELESSDKVQIFLFGSILITPDYNDIDILFVYNNPKDIKGVQMILLKLNFLPLDVNYYTLDEVLEFNFFNNWKHIKIL
;
A
#
# COMPACT_ATOMS: atom_id res chain seq x y z
N MET A 1 3.76 7.86 14.90
CA MET A 1 3.65 6.39 15.08
C MET A 1 4.90 5.75 14.50
N ASP A 2 5.37 4.62 15.03
CA ASP A 2 6.64 4.03 14.56
C ASP A 2 6.48 3.32 13.21
N LEU A 3 7.45 3.50 12.29
CA LEU A 3 7.40 2.94 10.94
C LEU A 3 7.35 1.40 10.97
N LYS A 4 8.12 0.78 11.87
CA LYS A 4 8.14 -0.68 11.99
C LYS A 4 6.77 -1.21 12.43
N PHE A 5 6.14 -0.56 13.41
CA PHE A 5 4.77 -0.89 13.82
C PHE A 5 3.77 -0.80 12.65
N ILE A 6 3.85 0.24 11.82
CA ILE A 6 2.96 0.39 10.65
C ILE A 6 3.18 -0.73 9.65
N ILE A 7 4.43 -1.05 9.32
CA ILE A 7 4.75 -2.15 8.41
C ILE A 7 4.18 -3.46 8.94
N GLU A 8 4.42 -3.80 10.21
CA GLU A 8 3.93 -5.02 10.83
C GLU A 8 2.39 -5.09 10.85
N LEU A 9 1.72 -3.97 11.12
CA LEU A 9 0.27 -3.87 11.09
C LEU A 9 -0.28 -4.09 9.69
N LEU A 10 0.27 -3.43 8.67
CA LEU A 10 -0.17 -3.58 7.28
C LEU A 10 0.05 -5.01 6.79
N GLN A 11 1.22 -5.60 7.05
CA GLN A 11 1.52 -6.99 6.70
C GLN A 11 0.52 -7.96 7.34
N LYS A 12 0.21 -7.77 8.62
CA LYS A 12 -0.78 -8.58 9.34
C LYS A 12 -2.16 -8.48 8.69
N GLU A 13 -2.66 -7.26 8.48
CA GLU A 13 -4.03 -7.05 7.99
C GLU A 13 -4.21 -7.46 6.52
N PHE A 14 -3.15 -7.36 5.71
CA PHE A 14 -3.19 -7.77 4.30
C PHE A 14 -2.70 -9.19 4.03
N SER A 15 -2.21 -9.93 5.03
CA SER A 15 -1.67 -11.29 4.86
C SER A 15 -2.62 -12.26 4.14
N GLU A 16 -3.94 -12.08 4.27
CA GLU A 16 -4.94 -12.90 3.55
C GLU A 16 -4.88 -12.70 2.02
N LEU A 17 -4.45 -11.52 1.55
CA LEU A 17 -4.28 -11.21 0.13
C LEU A 17 -3.00 -11.82 -0.46
N GLU A 18 -2.00 -12.13 0.37
CA GLU A 18 -0.70 -12.67 -0.05
C GLU A 18 -0.82 -14.02 -0.77
N SER A 19 -1.89 -14.78 -0.51
CA SER A 19 -2.21 -16.03 -1.20
C SER A 19 -2.57 -15.87 -2.68
N SER A 20 -2.70 -14.62 -3.14
CA SER A 20 -3.05 -14.24 -4.49
C SER A 20 -1.94 -13.31 -5.00
N ASP A 21 -1.00 -13.83 -5.80
CA ASP A 21 0.07 -13.09 -6.51
C ASP A 21 -0.44 -11.93 -7.43
N LYS A 22 -1.70 -11.55 -7.31
CA LYS A 22 -2.42 -10.61 -8.17
C LYS A 22 -2.42 -9.17 -7.66
N VAL A 23 -2.12 -8.95 -6.38
CA VAL A 23 -2.10 -7.62 -5.76
C VAL A 23 -0.79 -7.44 -5.01
N GLN A 24 -0.03 -6.41 -5.36
CA GLN A 24 1.17 -5.98 -4.64
C GLN A 24 0.85 -4.72 -3.86
N ILE A 25 1.42 -4.58 -2.67
CA ILE A 25 1.14 -3.44 -1.79
C ILE A 25 2.46 -2.75 -1.47
N PHE A 26 2.49 -1.44 -1.65
CA PHE A 26 3.66 -0.62 -1.36
C PHE A 26 3.29 0.48 -0.37
N LEU A 27 4.14 0.67 0.64
CA LEU A 27 4.17 1.86 1.46
C LEU A 27 5.12 2.85 0.78
N PHE A 28 4.73 4.12 0.65
CA PHE A 28 5.55 5.15 0.03
C PHE A 28 5.37 6.51 0.70
N GLY A 29 5.93 7.57 0.11
CA GLY A 29 5.66 8.94 0.53
C GLY A 29 6.41 9.39 1.80
N SER A 30 5.82 10.34 2.52
CA SER A 30 6.52 11.12 3.55
C SER A 30 6.93 10.29 4.77
N ILE A 31 6.15 9.25 5.10
CA ILE A 31 6.41 8.28 6.17
C ILE A 31 7.78 7.57 6.03
N LEU A 32 8.32 7.47 4.81
CA LEU A 32 9.64 6.86 4.56
C LEU A 32 10.80 7.86 4.59
N ILE A 33 10.51 9.16 4.68
CA ILE A 33 11.48 10.24 4.54
C ILE A 33 11.67 10.96 5.88
N THR A 34 10.57 11.23 6.58
CA THR A 34 10.54 12.01 7.81
C THR A 34 9.74 11.28 8.89
N PRO A 35 10.14 11.39 10.18
CA PRO A 35 9.36 10.87 11.30
C PRO A 35 8.05 11.64 11.55
N ASP A 36 7.92 12.85 10.99
CA ASP A 36 6.73 13.70 11.07
C ASP A 36 5.98 13.66 9.73
N TYR A 37 5.05 12.71 9.61
CA TYR A 37 4.17 12.50 8.46
C TYR A 37 2.71 12.67 8.89
N ASN A 38 1.87 13.18 7.99
CA ASN A 38 0.46 13.46 8.29
C ASN A 38 -0.45 12.26 7.98
N ASP A 39 -0.04 11.45 7.02
CA ASP A 39 -0.78 10.34 6.44
C ASP A 39 0.14 9.17 6.10
N ILE A 40 -0.47 8.04 5.78
CA ILE A 40 0.19 6.80 5.38
C ILE A 40 -0.18 6.54 3.92
N ASP A 41 0.75 6.85 3.02
CA ASP A 41 0.57 6.63 1.59
C ASP A 41 0.74 5.15 1.23
N ILE A 42 -0.33 4.52 0.75
CA ILE A 42 -0.34 3.10 0.34
C ILE A 42 -0.70 3.01 -1.14
N LEU A 43 0.10 2.26 -1.90
CA LEU A 43 -0.15 1.95 -3.30
C LEU A 43 -0.51 0.47 -3.44
N PHE A 44 -1.67 0.20 -4.03
CA PHE A 44 -2.08 -1.11 -4.49
C PHE A 44 -1.85 -1.25 -5.99
N VAL A 45 -1.04 -2.23 -6.37
CA VAL A 45 -0.77 -2.58 -7.78
C VAL A 45 -1.47 -3.89 -8.11
N TYR A 46 -2.36 -3.89 -9.09
CA TYR A 46 -3.17 -5.05 -9.44
C TYR A 46 -3.16 -5.32 -10.96
N ASN A 47 -3.53 -6.55 -11.34
CA ASN A 47 -3.65 -6.92 -12.76
C ASN A 47 -5.06 -6.70 -13.30
N ASN A 48 -6.10 -7.01 -12.51
CA ASN A 48 -7.50 -6.81 -12.88
C ASN A 48 -8.26 -6.03 -11.80
N PRO A 49 -9.17 -5.11 -12.14
CA PRO A 49 -9.99 -4.40 -11.16
C PRO A 49 -10.81 -5.30 -10.22
N LYS A 50 -11.06 -6.57 -10.61
CA LYS A 50 -11.71 -7.55 -9.73
C LYS A 50 -10.83 -7.99 -8.55
N ASP A 51 -9.51 -7.91 -8.70
CA ASP A 51 -8.55 -8.36 -7.69
C ASP A 51 -8.52 -7.42 -6.47
N ILE A 52 -8.94 -6.16 -6.64
CA ILE A 52 -9.00 -5.16 -5.55
C ILE A 52 -10.26 -5.28 -4.68
N LYS A 53 -11.27 -6.09 -5.07
CA LYS A 53 -12.58 -6.12 -4.39
C LYS A 53 -12.52 -6.57 -2.93
N GLY A 54 -11.44 -7.21 -2.48
CA GLY A 54 -11.20 -7.57 -1.08
C GLY A 54 -10.50 -6.49 -0.24
N VAL A 55 -9.81 -5.54 -0.87
CA VAL A 55 -8.98 -4.53 -0.19
C VAL A 55 -9.83 -3.55 0.62
N GLN A 56 -10.99 -3.15 0.10
CA GLN A 56 -11.87 -2.18 0.75
C GLN A 56 -12.30 -2.63 2.16
N MET A 57 -12.58 -3.92 2.34
CA MET A 57 -12.96 -4.45 3.66
C MET A 57 -11.82 -4.40 4.66
N ILE A 58 -10.58 -4.60 4.21
CA ILE A 58 -9.39 -4.53 5.06
C ILE A 58 -9.11 -3.08 5.44
N LEU A 59 -9.22 -2.14 4.49
CA LEU A 59 -9.04 -0.71 4.76
C LEU A 59 -10.06 -0.17 5.79
N LEU A 60 -11.28 -0.71 5.83
CA LEU A 60 -12.25 -0.35 6.87
C LEU A 60 -11.77 -0.73 8.28
N LYS A 61 -10.99 -1.82 8.43
CA LYS A 61 -10.39 -2.20 9.72
C LYS A 61 -9.29 -1.22 10.16
N LEU A 62 -8.70 -0.52 9.18
CA LEU A 62 -7.61 0.44 9.38
C LEU A 62 -8.11 1.90 9.45
N ASN A 63 -9.41 2.13 9.62
CA ASN A 63 -10.01 3.47 9.60
C ASN A 63 -9.53 4.43 10.71
N PHE A 64 -8.80 3.92 11.71
CA PHE A 64 -8.18 4.71 12.76
C PHE A 64 -6.83 5.33 12.31
N LEU A 65 -6.32 4.95 11.14
CA LEU A 65 -5.13 5.51 10.53
C LEU A 65 -5.51 6.54 9.45
N PRO A 66 -4.76 7.64 9.31
CA PRO A 66 -4.92 8.57 8.21
C PRO A 66 -4.31 7.98 6.94
N LEU A 67 -5.04 7.10 6.25
CA LEU A 67 -4.56 6.45 5.02
C LEU A 67 -4.83 7.33 3.79
N ASP A 68 -3.81 7.55 2.96
CA ASP A 68 -4.00 7.94 1.56
C ASP A 68 -3.74 6.72 0.66
N VAL A 69 -4.75 6.34 -0.11
CA VAL A 69 -4.75 5.05 -0.81
C VAL A 69 -4.86 5.25 -2.31
N ASN A 70 -3.84 4.76 -3.00
CA ASN A 70 -3.70 4.81 -4.44
C ASN A 70 -3.90 3.41 -5.04
N TYR A 71 -4.61 3.35 -6.17
CA TYR A 71 -4.94 2.10 -6.87
C TYR A 71 -4.55 2.23 -8.33
N TYR A 72 -3.61 1.40 -8.78
CA TYR A 72 -3.17 1.40 -10.17
C TYR A 72 -2.97 -0.03 -10.68
N THR A 73 -3.16 -0.19 -11.98
CA THR A 73 -2.69 -1.36 -12.71
C THR A 73 -1.17 -1.34 -12.83
N LEU A 74 -0.56 -2.49 -13.10
CA LEU A 74 0.89 -2.56 -13.32
C LEU A 74 1.34 -1.63 -14.46
N ASP A 75 0.58 -1.55 -15.55
CA ASP A 75 0.91 -0.70 -16.70
C ASP A 75 0.92 0.78 -16.31
N GLU A 76 -0.09 1.24 -15.57
CA GLU A 76 -0.16 2.63 -15.08
C GLU A 76 1.05 2.96 -14.18
N VAL A 77 1.41 2.07 -13.25
CA VAL A 77 2.57 2.27 -12.35
C VAL A 77 3.88 2.40 -13.12
N LEU A 78 4.03 1.64 -14.20
CA LEU A 78 5.19 1.69 -15.09
C LEU A 78 5.20 2.99 -15.92
N GLU A 79 4.06 3.44 -16.42
CA GLU A 79 3.92 4.71 -17.14
C GLU A 79 4.30 5.92 -16.26
N PHE A 80 3.91 5.91 -14.98
CA PHE A 80 4.32 6.93 -14.00
C PHE A 80 5.77 6.80 -13.53
N ASN A 81 6.46 5.72 -13.93
CA ASN A 81 7.81 5.38 -13.51
C ASN A 81 7.96 5.37 -11.96
N PHE A 82 6.93 4.90 -11.26
CA PHE A 82 6.81 5.00 -9.81
C PHE A 82 8.04 4.43 -9.07
N PHE A 83 8.47 3.22 -9.44
CA PHE A 83 9.58 2.51 -8.77
C PHE A 83 10.92 3.24 -8.84
N ASN A 84 11.10 4.13 -9.83
CA ASN A 84 12.31 4.91 -10.00
C ASN A 84 12.19 6.31 -9.38
N ASN A 85 10.98 6.87 -9.35
CA ASN A 85 10.74 8.24 -8.90
C ASN A 85 10.46 8.36 -7.39
N TRP A 86 10.01 7.28 -6.75
CA TRP A 86 9.54 7.30 -5.36
C TRP A 86 10.27 6.29 -4.49
N LYS A 87 10.65 6.72 -3.28
CA LYS A 87 11.07 5.79 -2.22
C LYS A 87 9.85 4.97 -1.80
N HIS A 88 10.01 3.66 -1.76
CA HIS A 88 8.93 2.73 -1.45
C HIS A 88 9.45 1.52 -0.67
N ILE A 89 8.55 0.87 0.07
CA ILE A 89 8.75 -0.42 0.72
C ILE A 89 7.63 -1.34 0.26
N LYS A 90 7.98 -2.49 -0.28
CA LYS A 90 7.01 -3.54 -0.60
C LYS A 90 6.53 -4.19 0.70
N ILE A 91 5.21 -4.21 0.90
CA ILE A 91 4.54 -4.82 2.05
C ILE A 91 4.19 -6.27 1.75
N LEU A 92 3.62 -6.54 0.57
CA LEU A 92 3.27 -7.85 -0.01
C LEU A 92 3.55 -7.87 -1.51
#